data_AF-A0A0B0H1Y4-F1
#
_entry.id   AF-A0A0B0H1Y4-F1
#
_cell.length_a   1.000
_cell.length_b   1.000
_cell.length_c   1.000
_cell.angle_alpha   90.00
_cell.angle_beta   90.00
_cell.angle_gamma   90.00
#
_symmetry.space_group_name_H-M   'P 1'
#
loop_
_entity.id
_entity.type
_entity.pdbx_description
1 polymer ?
#
loop_
_entity_poly.entity_id
_entity_poly.type
_entity_poly.pdbx_seq_one_letter_code
_entity_poly.pdbx_strand_id
1 'polypeptide(L)'
;MKKIIMAASIAAAMVIPAAHAGVTIYGKMHASIDYTDVALGYGVSYYVDLDGTRFDDDNFSGPLGDEQMWGVNSRASRIGFKGTEDLGNGLSLVWKAETGYDIADGGAWGGARNAYIGLAGDWGTFLYGIHDTPYKMSTGRLDPFADTAADFNAPTDFGFFTTNMFSFQDVRAENAIAYVSPNMNGLTFAAAIVPGEGAASSSAFVPSAFPGDDSDCIINHDFCFDIDEDIHDGLADAYSVAAMYENNGLYLSAAYESLPTHSTSWGGFDGSSFSSLPTGQQDKYRLGAGYTMNNLTINGVYENRTRDFGSISVFEYDQKLEADSDIWQVSAVYTFGNSALKLAYGQGDMSLAMSGSNLGETYSAFGYTGDLDAAKLDRYGEQEVISVGLEHNFSKRTKVYALYTMQEADLGFNDSAQGTDDGAGPFDVGVDAHLTAENDTFSMGMIHSF
;
A
#
# COMPACT_ATOMS: atom_id res chain seq x y z
N MET A 1 -48.27 -20.94 22.06
CA MET A 1 -47.38 -21.93 21.42
C MET A 1 -45.95 -21.39 21.48
N LYS A 2 -45.09 -22.11 22.21
CA LYS A 2 -43.63 -22.35 22.02
C LYS A 2 -42.72 -21.11 21.80
N LYS A 3 -42.01 -20.63 22.84
CA LYS A 3 -40.66 -21.05 23.33
C LYS A 3 -39.51 -20.67 22.38
N ILE A 4 -38.73 -19.65 22.75
CA ILE A 4 -37.25 -19.72 22.83
C ILE A 4 -36.81 -19.01 24.12
N ILE A 5 -35.98 -19.71 24.90
CA ILE A 5 -35.48 -19.40 26.25
C ILE A 5 -33.95 -19.40 26.15
N MET A 6 -33.31 -18.46 26.86
CA MET A 6 -31.90 -18.40 27.35
C MET A 6 -30.78 -18.28 26.29
N ALA A 7 -29.67 -17.57 26.53
CA ALA A 7 -28.84 -17.45 27.75
C ALA A 7 -28.04 -16.13 27.75
N ALA A 8 -27.44 -15.60 28.81
CA ALA A 8 -27.60 -15.70 30.26
C ALA A 8 -26.76 -14.55 30.84
N SER A 9 -27.36 -13.79 31.76
CA SER A 9 -26.72 -12.79 32.61
C SER A 9 -25.89 -13.47 33.71
N ILE A 10 -24.58 -13.21 33.78
CA ILE A 10 -23.80 -13.25 35.05
C ILE A 10 -22.70 -12.19 34.97
N ALA A 11 -22.82 -11.15 35.80
CA ALA A 11 -21.73 -10.56 36.59
C ALA A 11 -22.28 -9.36 37.39
N ALA A 12 -23.03 -9.65 38.44
CA ALA A 12 -23.28 -8.69 39.51
C ALA A 12 -22.45 -9.10 40.74
N ALA A 13 -21.60 -8.16 41.19
CA ALA A 13 -20.97 -8.03 42.50
C ALA A 13 -19.98 -9.12 42.96
N MET A 14 -18.68 -8.82 42.81
CA MET A 14 -17.68 -9.11 43.84
C MET A 14 -16.92 -7.83 44.18
N VAL A 15 -17.11 -7.32 45.40
CA VAL A 15 -16.19 -6.37 46.02
C VAL A 15 -15.20 -7.21 46.83
N ILE A 16 -14.00 -7.40 46.27
CA ILE A 16 -12.78 -7.80 46.99
C ILE A 16 -11.63 -7.02 46.32
N PRO A 17 -10.75 -6.31 47.06
CA PRO A 17 -9.59 -5.68 46.46
C PRO A 17 -8.52 -6.74 46.21
N ALA A 18 -8.56 -7.34 45.03
CA ALA A 18 -7.46 -8.09 44.44
C ALA A 18 -7.19 -7.47 43.07
N ALA A 19 -5.94 -7.09 42.80
CA ALA A 19 -5.49 -6.61 41.49
C ALA A 19 -5.78 -7.73 40.46
N HIS A 20 -6.91 -7.63 39.76
CA HIS A 20 -7.39 -8.74 38.94
C HIS A 20 -6.89 -8.57 37.51
N ALA A 21 -6.19 -9.58 37.00
CA ALA A 21 -6.04 -9.83 35.57
C ALA A 21 -7.45 -9.85 34.95
N GLY A 22 -7.82 -8.80 34.24
CA GLY A 22 -9.15 -8.61 33.67
C GLY A 22 -9.07 -8.59 32.15
N VAL A 23 -9.89 -9.41 31.49
CA VAL A 23 -10.04 -9.38 30.03
C VAL A 23 -10.97 -8.22 29.67
N THR A 24 -10.48 -7.32 28.81
CA THR A 24 -11.27 -6.23 28.24
C THR A 24 -11.76 -6.64 26.86
N ILE A 25 -13.08 -6.57 26.66
CA ILE A 25 -13.71 -6.62 25.33
C ILE A 25 -13.79 -5.19 24.81
N TYR A 26 -13.39 -4.97 23.57
CA TYR A 26 -13.44 -3.67 22.91
C TYR A 26 -13.75 -3.83 21.42
N GLY A 27 -14.07 -2.73 20.74
CA GLY A 27 -14.22 -2.75 19.29
C GLY A 27 -14.59 -1.42 18.65
N LYS A 28 -14.85 -1.49 17.35
CA LYS A 28 -15.31 -0.37 16.52
C LYS A 28 -16.34 -0.88 15.52
N MET A 29 -17.50 -0.24 15.48
CA MET A 29 -18.46 -0.33 14.39
C MET A 29 -18.31 0.93 13.54
N HIS A 30 -18.07 0.76 12.25
CA HIS A 30 -17.84 1.85 11.32
C HIS A 30 -18.40 1.45 9.96
N ALA A 31 -19.47 2.13 9.57
CA ALA A 31 -20.09 1.98 8.25
C ALA A 31 -20.19 3.35 7.58
N SER A 32 -20.19 3.34 6.26
CA SER A 32 -20.50 4.50 5.44
C SER A 32 -21.40 4.15 4.27
N ILE A 33 -22.08 5.18 3.76
CA ILE A 33 -22.72 5.18 2.44
C ILE A 33 -21.82 6.03 1.57
N ASP A 34 -21.37 5.44 0.47
CA ASP A 34 -20.42 6.06 -0.44
C ASP A 34 -21.04 6.17 -1.83
N TYR A 35 -20.86 7.33 -2.47
CA TYR A 35 -21.02 7.51 -3.89
C TYR A 35 -19.63 7.66 -4.49
N THR A 36 -19.32 6.84 -5.47
CA THR A 36 -18.04 6.82 -6.15
C THR A 36 -18.27 6.94 -7.65
N ASP A 37 -17.55 7.85 -8.28
CA ASP A 37 -17.54 8.11 -9.72
C ASP A 37 -16.13 7.86 -10.22
N VAL A 38 -15.96 6.89 -11.13
CA VAL A 38 -14.65 6.47 -11.64
C VAL A 38 -14.63 6.64 -13.14
N ALA A 39 -13.68 7.42 -13.65
CA ALA A 39 -13.47 7.62 -15.08
C ALA A 39 -12.09 7.13 -15.49
N LEU A 40 -12.03 6.40 -16.61
CA LEU A 40 -10.79 5.89 -17.19
C LEU A 40 -10.62 6.41 -18.61
N GLY A 41 -9.41 6.84 -18.95
CA GLY A 41 -9.03 7.29 -20.27
C GLY A 41 -7.69 6.71 -20.70
N TYR A 42 -7.45 6.63 -21.99
CA TYR A 42 -6.15 6.23 -22.51
C TYR A 42 -5.75 7.13 -23.67
N GLY A 43 -4.44 7.18 -23.93
CA GLY A 43 -3.88 7.69 -25.16
C GLY A 43 -2.71 6.82 -25.62
N VAL A 44 -2.57 6.65 -26.93
CA VAL A 44 -1.45 5.96 -27.59
C VAL A 44 -1.02 6.81 -28.79
N SER A 45 0.27 7.08 -28.89
CA SER A 45 0.91 7.85 -29.97
C SER A 45 2.07 7.04 -30.54
N TYR A 46 2.02 6.73 -31.83
CA TYR A 46 3.16 6.14 -32.56
C TYR A 46 3.98 7.27 -33.19
N TYR A 47 5.30 7.26 -33.01
CA TYR A 47 6.16 8.32 -33.52
C TYR A 47 7.45 7.82 -34.17
N VAL A 48 7.98 8.67 -35.05
CA VAL A 48 9.33 8.60 -35.59
C VAL A 48 10.03 9.93 -35.29
N ASP A 49 11.15 9.89 -34.59
CA ASP A 49 12.05 11.04 -34.40
C ASP A 49 13.24 10.93 -35.35
N LEU A 50 13.40 11.93 -36.21
CA LEU A 50 14.54 12.06 -37.11
C LEU A 50 15.38 13.26 -36.67
N ASP A 51 16.57 13.00 -36.11
CA ASP A 51 17.54 14.05 -35.70
C ASP A 51 16.92 15.17 -34.82
N GLY A 52 16.04 14.79 -33.88
CA GLY A 52 15.35 15.70 -32.94
C GLY A 52 14.06 16.33 -33.49
N THR A 53 13.59 15.88 -34.66
CA THR A 53 12.26 16.24 -35.18
C THR A 53 11.31 15.06 -35.13
N ARG A 54 10.36 15.13 -34.18
CA ARG A 54 9.31 14.14 -33.96
C ARG A 54 8.15 14.27 -34.95
N PHE A 55 7.78 13.15 -35.56
CA PHE A 55 6.60 12.98 -36.41
C PHE A 55 5.70 11.92 -35.78
N ASP A 56 4.51 12.30 -35.34
CA ASP A 56 3.49 11.35 -34.86
C ASP A 56 2.68 10.83 -36.06
N ASP A 57 2.60 9.51 -36.22
CA ASP A 57 1.91 8.84 -37.34
C ASP A 57 0.42 8.63 -37.02
N ASP A 58 0.14 8.07 -35.83
CA ASP A 58 -1.22 7.81 -35.34
C ASP A 58 -1.34 8.17 -33.85
N ASN A 59 -2.33 9.00 -33.51
CA ASN A 59 -2.72 9.32 -32.14
C ASN A 59 -4.13 8.78 -31.87
N PHE A 60 -4.23 7.80 -30.97
CA PHE A 60 -5.50 7.22 -30.54
C PHE A 60 -5.73 7.56 -29.07
N SER A 61 -6.81 8.25 -28.74
CA SER A 61 -7.19 8.50 -27.35
C SER A 61 -8.70 8.45 -27.16
N GLY A 62 -9.12 8.15 -25.94
CA GLY A 62 -10.53 8.14 -25.61
C GLY A 62 -10.82 7.55 -24.23
N PRO A 63 -12.10 7.55 -23.83
CA PRO A 63 -12.53 6.92 -22.58
C PRO A 63 -12.46 5.38 -22.70
N LEU A 64 -12.02 4.71 -21.64
CA LEU A 64 -12.13 3.25 -21.47
C LEU A 64 -13.38 2.84 -20.69
N GLY A 65 -13.86 3.71 -19.80
CA GLY A 65 -15.00 3.43 -18.94
C GLY A 65 -15.34 4.60 -18.04
N ASP A 66 -16.60 4.62 -17.62
CA ASP A 66 -17.15 5.55 -16.63
C ASP A 66 -18.12 4.73 -15.77
N GLU A 67 -17.84 4.63 -14.48
CA GLU A 67 -18.62 3.87 -13.52
C GLU A 67 -19.04 4.72 -12.32
N GLN A 68 -20.36 4.78 -12.11
CA GLN A 68 -20.96 5.44 -10.96
C GLN A 68 -21.62 4.40 -10.07
N MET A 69 -21.25 4.40 -8.79
CA MET A 69 -21.72 3.42 -7.84
C MET A 69 -22.13 4.03 -6.51
N TRP A 70 -23.19 3.47 -5.93
CA TRP A 70 -23.56 3.68 -4.53
C TRP A 70 -23.30 2.40 -3.75
N GLY A 71 -22.51 2.50 -2.68
CA GLY A 71 -22.17 1.38 -1.82
C GLY A 71 -22.48 1.65 -0.36
N VAL A 72 -22.82 0.60 0.39
CA VAL A 72 -22.73 0.62 1.85
C VAL A 72 -21.45 -0.14 2.20
N ASN A 73 -20.53 0.51 2.89
CA ASN A 73 -19.20 -0.05 3.15
C ASN A 73 -18.96 -0.22 4.64
N SER A 74 -18.44 -1.38 5.04
CA SER A 74 -17.87 -1.59 6.38
C SER A 74 -16.41 -1.14 6.38
N ARG A 75 -16.06 -0.24 7.31
CA ARG A 75 -14.75 0.40 7.33
C ARG A 75 -13.94 0.06 8.55
N ALA A 76 -13.14 -0.99 8.41
CA ALA A 76 -12.29 -1.49 9.47
C ALA A 76 -13.02 -1.76 10.80
N SER A 77 -14.28 -2.19 10.69
CA SER A 77 -15.09 -2.66 11.81
C SER A 77 -14.46 -3.91 12.42
N ARG A 78 -14.48 -3.99 13.76
CA ARG A 78 -13.66 -4.94 14.51
C ARG A 78 -14.18 -5.18 15.92
N ILE A 79 -13.89 -6.37 16.42
CA ILE A 79 -14.04 -6.76 17.82
C ILE A 79 -12.70 -7.31 18.32
N GLY A 80 -12.37 -7.02 19.57
CA GLY A 80 -11.12 -7.45 20.17
C GLY A 80 -11.24 -7.76 21.65
N PHE A 81 -10.33 -8.61 22.08
CA PHE A 81 -10.11 -9.00 23.47
C PHE A 81 -8.67 -8.68 23.81
N LYS A 82 -8.43 -8.11 24.98
CA LYS A 82 -7.08 -7.85 25.47
C LYS A 82 -6.99 -8.06 26.97
N GLY A 83 -5.81 -8.42 27.44
CA GLY A 83 -5.56 -8.63 28.86
C GLY A 83 -4.13 -8.28 29.24
N THR A 84 -3.97 -8.04 30.53
CA THR A 84 -2.67 -7.87 31.19
C THR A 84 -2.70 -8.67 32.48
N GLU A 85 -1.65 -9.46 32.70
CA GLU A 85 -1.43 -10.20 33.93
C GLU A 85 -0.12 -9.72 34.56
N ASP A 86 -0.19 -9.22 35.79
CA ASP A 86 0.98 -8.84 36.56
C ASP A 86 1.71 -10.10 37.03
N LEU A 87 2.96 -10.26 36.57
CA LEU A 87 3.82 -11.40 36.92
C LEU A 87 4.72 -11.08 38.14
N GLY A 88 4.61 -9.85 38.70
CA GLY A 88 5.39 -9.35 39.80
C GLY A 88 6.68 -8.65 39.38
N ASN A 89 7.28 -7.88 40.29
CA ASN A 89 8.55 -7.15 40.10
C ASN A 89 8.57 -6.22 38.87
N GLY A 90 7.42 -5.65 38.48
CA GLY A 90 7.32 -4.77 37.32
C GLY A 90 7.29 -5.49 35.97
N LEU A 91 7.17 -6.82 35.95
CA LEU A 91 6.96 -7.61 34.74
C LEU A 91 5.48 -7.93 34.57
N SER A 92 4.97 -7.82 33.35
CA SER A 92 3.59 -8.21 33.03
C SER A 92 3.53 -9.01 31.73
N LEU A 93 2.65 -10.00 31.69
CA LEU A 93 2.22 -10.61 30.44
C LEU A 93 1.14 -9.73 29.81
N VAL A 94 1.24 -9.50 28.51
CA VAL A 94 0.27 -8.74 27.73
C VAL A 94 -0.18 -9.55 26.53
N TRP A 95 -1.47 -9.47 26.19
CA TRP A 95 -1.99 -10.13 25.00
C TRP A 95 -3.16 -9.35 24.39
N LYS A 96 -3.35 -9.55 23.09
CA LYS A 96 -4.46 -9.03 22.30
C LYS A 96 -4.90 -10.08 21.29
N ALA A 97 -6.19 -10.20 21.07
CA ALA A 97 -6.77 -10.93 19.95
C ALA A 97 -7.87 -10.05 19.35
N GLU A 98 -7.62 -9.49 18.17
CA GLU A 98 -8.55 -8.65 17.43
C GLU A 98 -8.91 -9.31 16.10
N THR A 99 -10.12 -9.10 15.62
CA THR A 99 -10.59 -9.65 14.35
C THR A 99 -11.57 -8.70 13.66
N GLY A 100 -11.62 -8.76 12.33
CA GLY A 100 -12.52 -7.96 11.53
C GLY A 100 -13.95 -8.49 11.55
N TYR A 101 -14.89 -7.57 11.39
CA TYR A 101 -16.29 -7.87 11.12
C TYR A 101 -16.77 -6.93 10.02
N ASP A 102 -17.44 -7.48 9.02
CA ASP A 102 -18.08 -6.73 7.96
C ASP A 102 -19.55 -6.49 8.32
N ILE A 103 -19.85 -5.25 8.74
CA ILE A 103 -21.21 -4.86 9.09
C ILE A 103 -22.09 -4.53 7.88
N ALA A 104 -21.52 -4.41 6.68
CA ALA A 104 -22.27 -4.14 5.45
C ALA A 104 -22.75 -5.45 4.81
N ASP A 105 -21.83 -6.40 4.61
CA ASP A 105 -22.10 -7.65 3.87
C ASP A 105 -22.18 -8.90 4.76
N GLY A 106 -21.98 -8.75 6.07
CA GLY A 106 -22.23 -9.80 7.07
C GLY A 106 -21.10 -10.83 7.25
N GLY A 107 -19.91 -10.56 6.72
CA GLY A 107 -18.69 -11.32 7.00
C GLY A 107 -18.21 -11.15 8.44
N ALA A 108 -17.67 -12.20 9.06
CA ALA A 108 -17.17 -12.15 10.43
C ALA A 108 -15.91 -12.99 10.58
N TRP A 109 -15.07 -12.62 11.55
CA TRP A 109 -13.84 -13.33 11.90
C TRP A 109 -12.77 -13.32 10.78
N GLY A 110 -12.88 -12.38 9.84
CA GLY A 110 -12.00 -12.23 8.69
C GLY A 110 -11.03 -11.07 8.83
N GLY A 111 -9.93 -11.13 8.07
CA GLY A 111 -8.91 -10.08 7.96
C GLY A 111 -7.91 -10.05 9.13
N ALA A 112 -6.62 -10.01 8.79
CA ALA A 112 -5.53 -9.92 9.75
C ALA A 112 -5.61 -8.60 10.55
N ARG A 113 -5.77 -8.72 11.87
CA ARG A 113 -5.78 -7.62 12.83
C ARG A 113 -4.78 -7.92 13.94
N ASN A 114 -4.47 -6.93 14.76
CA ASN A 114 -3.45 -7.07 15.78
C ASN A 114 -3.83 -8.18 16.77
N ALA A 115 -3.07 -9.27 16.76
CA ALA A 115 -3.26 -10.46 17.57
C ALA A 115 -1.90 -10.98 18.02
N TYR A 116 -1.57 -10.82 19.29
CA TYR A 116 -0.22 -11.03 19.80
C TYR A 116 -0.22 -11.38 21.28
N ILE A 117 0.90 -11.92 21.73
CA ILE A 117 1.24 -12.12 23.14
C ILE A 117 2.66 -11.60 23.38
N GLY A 118 2.95 -11.19 24.61
CA GLY A 118 4.25 -10.66 24.95
C GLY A 118 4.45 -10.36 26.41
N LEU A 119 5.60 -9.74 26.69
CA LEU A 119 6.02 -9.31 28.01
C LEU A 119 6.29 -7.81 28.00
N ALA A 120 5.86 -7.13 29.05
CA ALA A 120 6.08 -5.71 29.28
C ALA A 120 6.74 -5.47 30.64
N GLY A 121 7.56 -4.44 30.73
CA GLY A 121 8.10 -3.91 31.99
C GLY A 121 8.76 -2.55 31.79
N ASP A 122 9.54 -2.11 32.78
CA ASP A 122 10.24 -0.82 32.72
C ASP A 122 11.23 -0.70 31.55
N TRP A 123 11.64 -1.83 30.98
CA TRP A 123 12.53 -1.93 29.83
C TRP A 123 11.79 -1.83 28.48
N GLY A 124 10.45 -1.80 28.46
CA GLY A 124 9.65 -1.72 27.24
C GLY A 124 8.70 -2.91 27.10
N THR A 125 8.33 -3.22 25.86
CA THR A 125 7.42 -4.31 25.55
C THR A 125 7.97 -5.13 24.39
N PHE A 126 8.07 -6.44 24.59
CA PHE A 126 8.39 -7.42 23.55
C PHE A 126 7.14 -8.20 23.20
N LEU A 127 6.82 -8.31 21.92
CA LEU A 127 5.61 -8.93 21.39
C LEU A 127 5.98 -9.92 20.29
N TYR A 128 5.18 -10.96 20.13
CA TYR A 128 5.18 -11.75 18.90
C TYR A 128 3.76 -12.11 18.47
N GLY A 129 3.54 -12.20 17.15
CA GLY A 129 2.25 -12.47 16.52
C GLY A 129 1.97 -11.51 15.38
N ILE A 130 0.70 -11.16 15.16
CA ILE A 130 0.26 -10.19 14.15
C ILE A 130 0.31 -8.78 14.75
N HIS A 131 1.09 -7.88 14.17
CA HIS A 131 1.19 -6.50 14.63
C HIS A 131 1.46 -5.51 13.49
N ASP A 132 0.93 -4.28 13.61
CA ASP A 132 1.33 -3.16 12.75
C ASP A 132 2.84 -2.94 12.82
N THR A 133 3.49 -2.73 11.68
CA THR A 133 4.95 -2.52 11.66
C THR A 133 5.30 -1.18 12.31
N PRO A 134 6.50 -1.05 12.93
CA PRO A 134 7.02 0.23 13.42
C PRO A 134 6.89 1.37 12.40
N TYR A 135 7.13 1.07 11.13
CA TYR A 135 6.96 2.01 10.01
C TYR A 135 5.54 2.55 9.91
N LYS A 136 4.53 1.69 9.89
CA LYS A 136 3.12 2.09 9.93
C LYS A 136 2.77 2.86 11.20
N MET A 137 3.20 2.38 12.36
CA MET A 137 2.95 3.04 13.65
C MET A 137 3.50 4.48 13.70
N SER A 138 4.60 4.74 12.99
CA SER A 138 5.29 6.03 12.98
C SER A 138 4.48 7.17 12.35
N THR A 139 3.46 6.87 11.55
CA THR A 139 2.71 7.90 10.81
C THR A 139 1.21 7.71 10.81
N GLY A 140 0.67 6.57 11.29
CA GLY A 140 -0.77 6.33 11.33
C GLY A 140 -1.59 7.36 12.13
N ARG A 141 -0.97 8.15 13.03
CA ARG A 141 -1.65 9.27 13.73
C ARG A 141 -1.71 10.57 12.93
N LEU A 142 -0.93 10.67 11.86
CA LEU A 142 -0.81 11.85 11.00
C LEU A 142 -1.84 11.86 9.88
N ASP A 143 -2.49 10.73 9.63
CA ASP A 143 -3.66 10.63 8.76
C ASP A 143 -4.94 11.01 9.51
N PRO A 144 -5.58 12.15 9.18
CA PRO A 144 -6.83 12.56 9.80
C PRO A 144 -8.07 11.79 9.28
N PHE A 145 -7.91 11.04 8.19
CA PHE A 145 -8.93 10.27 7.48
C PHE A 145 -8.81 8.76 7.71
N ALA A 146 -7.98 8.33 8.66
CA ALA A 146 -7.75 6.91 8.95
C ALA A 146 -9.06 6.10 9.11
N ASP A 147 -9.05 4.91 8.51
CA ASP A 147 -10.19 4.01 8.37
C ASP A 147 -11.40 4.61 7.58
N THR A 148 -11.26 5.69 6.78
CA THR A 148 -12.35 6.23 5.92
C THR A 148 -12.10 5.99 4.43
N ALA A 149 -12.92 6.56 3.53
CA ALA A 149 -12.65 6.48 2.08
C ALA A 149 -11.43 7.31 1.67
N ALA A 150 -11.08 8.33 2.46
CA ALA A 150 -9.94 9.21 2.22
C ALA A 150 -8.71 8.82 3.08
N ASP A 151 -8.72 7.63 3.71
CA ASP A 151 -7.54 7.10 4.39
C ASP A 151 -6.41 7.00 3.37
N PHE A 152 -5.24 7.54 3.71
CA PHE A 152 -4.07 7.61 2.84
C PHE A 152 -3.56 6.26 2.30
N ASN A 153 -3.91 5.15 2.98
CA ASN A 153 -3.64 3.78 2.57
C ASN A 153 -4.94 2.99 2.23
N ALA A 154 -6.08 3.66 2.02
CA ALA A 154 -7.28 3.00 1.51
C ALA A 154 -7.04 2.51 0.07
N PRO A 155 -7.42 1.26 -0.26
CA PRO A 155 -7.33 0.78 -1.63
C PRO A 155 -8.32 1.55 -2.51
N THR A 156 -7.88 1.86 -3.72
CA THR A 156 -8.69 2.41 -4.81
C THR A 156 -8.56 1.49 -6.01
N ASP A 157 -9.70 0.95 -6.44
CA ASP A 157 -9.80 0.02 -7.56
C ASP A 157 -10.29 0.74 -8.80
N PHE A 158 -9.51 0.65 -9.87
CA PHE A 158 -9.79 1.21 -11.19
C PHE A 158 -10.13 0.09 -12.20
N GLY A 159 -10.49 -1.11 -11.74
CA GLY A 159 -10.91 -2.26 -12.53
C GLY A 159 -9.76 -3.03 -13.19
N PHE A 160 -8.80 -2.33 -13.81
CA PHE A 160 -7.61 -2.92 -14.43
C PHE A 160 -6.37 -2.89 -13.52
N PHE A 161 -6.32 -1.94 -12.60
CA PHE A 161 -5.26 -1.79 -11.61
C PHE A 161 -5.86 -1.25 -10.32
N THR A 162 -5.18 -1.46 -9.20
CA THR A 162 -5.54 -0.80 -7.94
C THR A 162 -4.32 -0.08 -7.39
N THR A 163 -4.55 1.06 -6.77
CA THR A 163 -3.55 1.82 -6.01
C THR A 163 -4.10 2.09 -4.61
N ASN A 164 -3.40 2.90 -3.82
CA ASN A 164 -3.90 3.44 -2.57
C ASN A 164 -4.22 4.93 -2.73
N MET A 165 -5.16 5.45 -1.93
CA MET A 165 -5.65 6.82 -2.04
C MET A 165 -4.54 7.88 -2.03
N PHE A 166 -3.42 7.69 -1.34
CA PHE A 166 -2.26 8.58 -1.43
C PHE A 166 -0.96 7.79 -1.71
N SER A 167 -1.05 6.63 -2.35
CA SER A 167 0.09 5.74 -2.70
C SER A 167 0.92 5.17 -1.54
N PHE A 168 0.68 5.62 -0.30
CA PHE A 168 1.28 5.05 0.91
C PHE A 168 0.86 3.60 1.07
N GLN A 169 1.80 2.76 1.51
CA GLN A 169 1.56 1.35 1.76
C GLN A 169 1.90 1.01 3.21
N ASP A 170 0.90 0.64 3.98
CA ASP A 170 1.05 0.39 5.42
C ASP A 170 0.87 -1.09 5.75
N VAL A 171 1.91 -1.70 6.30
CA VAL A 171 1.94 -3.14 6.58
C VAL A 171 1.54 -3.46 8.01
N ARG A 172 0.75 -4.52 8.14
CA ARG A 172 0.57 -5.27 9.37
C ARG A 172 1.19 -6.63 9.15
N ALA A 173 2.29 -6.92 9.83
CA ALA A 173 3.04 -8.13 9.62
C ALA A 173 2.42 -9.27 10.45
N GLU A 174 2.23 -10.41 9.80
CA GLU A 174 2.04 -11.71 10.45
C GLU A 174 3.41 -12.22 10.93
N ASN A 175 3.42 -13.09 11.94
CA ASN A 175 4.65 -13.68 12.50
C ASN A 175 5.72 -12.67 12.95
N ALA A 176 5.30 -11.44 13.25
CA ALA A 176 6.19 -10.38 13.65
C ALA A 176 6.76 -10.66 15.05
N ILE A 177 8.06 -10.41 15.22
CA ILE A 177 8.73 -10.33 16.50
C ILE A 177 9.10 -8.86 16.72
N ALA A 178 8.45 -8.21 17.66
CA ALA A 178 8.50 -6.76 17.82
C ALA A 178 8.95 -6.35 19.23
N TYR A 179 9.64 -5.21 19.29
CA TYR A 179 10.01 -4.52 20.51
C TYR A 179 9.62 -3.05 20.43
N VAL A 180 9.05 -2.52 21.51
CA VAL A 180 8.73 -1.11 21.69
C VAL A 180 9.35 -0.63 22.98
N SER A 181 10.15 0.43 22.91
CA SER A 181 10.81 1.01 24.09
C SER A 181 9.80 1.71 25.01
N PRO A 182 10.16 1.95 26.29
CA PRO A 182 9.47 2.93 27.11
C PRO A 182 9.53 4.31 26.47
N ASN A 183 8.66 5.21 26.93
CA ASN A 183 8.77 6.62 26.59
C ASN A 183 9.93 7.26 27.36
N MET A 184 10.92 7.78 26.64
CA MET A 184 12.12 8.42 27.15
C MET A 184 12.05 9.93 26.90
N ASN A 185 11.33 10.66 27.75
CA ASN A 185 11.12 12.12 27.63
C ASN A 185 10.53 12.53 26.27
N GLY A 186 9.51 11.80 25.82
CA GLY A 186 8.85 12.02 24.54
C GLY A 186 9.36 11.11 23.41
N LEU A 187 10.57 10.56 23.52
CA LEU A 187 11.14 9.67 22.51
C LEU A 187 10.73 8.20 22.73
N THR A 188 10.29 7.53 21.68
CA THR A 188 9.95 6.09 21.66
C THR A 188 10.60 5.46 20.44
N PHE A 189 11.23 4.30 20.62
CA PHE A 189 11.76 3.48 19.52
C PHE A 189 10.92 2.22 19.39
N ALA A 190 10.71 1.78 18.16
CA ALA A 190 10.09 0.51 17.85
C ALA A 190 10.90 -0.21 16.77
N ALA A 191 11.02 -1.53 16.89
CA ALA A 191 11.67 -2.40 15.93
C ALA A 191 10.89 -3.70 15.80
N ALA A 192 10.83 -4.25 14.60
CA ALA A 192 10.22 -5.54 14.33
C ALA A 192 11.02 -6.28 13.25
N ILE A 193 11.05 -7.60 13.38
CA ILE A 193 11.55 -8.53 12.35
C ILE A 193 10.47 -9.56 12.04
N VAL A 194 10.48 -10.09 10.83
CA VAL A 194 9.61 -11.17 10.38
C VAL A 194 10.49 -12.28 9.79
N PRO A 195 10.42 -13.52 10.32
CA PRO A 195 11.08 -14.66 9.70
C PRO A 195 10.45 -15.00 8.35
N GLY A 196 11.23 -15.51 7.39
CA GLY A 196 10.72 -15.88 6.06
C GLY A 196 9.86 -17.15 6.02
N GLU A 197 9.92 -17.97 7.08
CA GLU A 197 9.13 -19.21 7.24
C GLU A 197 9.26 -20.23 6.10
N GLY A 198 10.32 -20.15 5.28
CA GLY A 198 10.51 -21.01 4.12
C GLY A 198 9.55 -20.67 2.99
N ALA A 199 9.04 -19.43 2.94
CA ALA A 199 8.29 -18.91 1.82
C ALA A 199 9.16 -18.98 0.56
N ALA A 200 8.77 -19.85 -0.37
CA ALA A 200 9.37 -19.94 -1.69
C ALA A 200 8.67 -18.96 -2.63
N SER A 201 9.47 -18.24 -3.42
CA SER A 201 8.98 -17.55 -4.60
C SER A 201 8.51 -18.58 -5.64
N SER A 202 7.30 -18.42 -6.17
CA SER A 202 6.78 -19.30 -7.22
C SER A 202 7.15 -18.75 -8.59
N SER A 203 7.61 -19.60 -9.50
CA SER A 203 7.90 -19.22 -10.88
C SER A 203 6.60 -18.89 -11.64
N ALA A 204 6.59 -17.76 -12.35
CA ALA A 204 5.62 -17.50 -13.41
C ALA A 204 6.14 -18.10 -14.72
N PHE A 205 5.50 -19.17 -15.19
CA PHE A 205 5.64 -19.56 -16.59
C PHE A 205 4.69 -18.69 -17.43
N VAL A 206 5.25 -17.81 -18.27
CA VAL A 206 4.48 -17.13 -19.33
C VAL A 206 4.64 -17.96 -20.59
N PRO A 207 3.60 -18.67 -21.07
CA PRO A 207 3.70 -19.43 -22.32
C PRO A 207 4.02 -18.46 -23.46
N SER A 208 4.96 -18.82 -24.32
CA SER A 208 5.16 -18.09 -25.58
C SER A 208 3.86 -18.11 -26.39
N ALA A 209 3.56 -17.02 -27.10
CA ALA A 209 2.38 -16.93 -27.97
C ALA A 209 2.48 -17.83 -29.23
N PHE A 210 3.53 -18.65 -29.33
CA PHE A 210 3.84 -19.48 -30.49
C PHE A 210 3.94 -20.95 -30.07
N PRO A 211 3.25 -21.88 -30.77
CA PRO A 211 3.28 -23.29 -30.41
C PRO A 211 4.65 -23.91 -30.73
N GLY A 212 5.47 -24.10 -29.69
CA GLY A 212 6.76 -24.79 -29.69
C GLY A 212 6.91 -25.67 -28.44
N ASP A 213 7.78 -26.68 -28.48
CA ASP A 213 7.94 -27.71 -27.44
C ASP A 213 8.73 -27.18 -26.23
N ASP A 214 8.07 -27.13 -25.07
CA ASP A 214 8.44 -26.38 -23.84
C ASP A 214 9.63 -26.97 -23.03
N SER A 215 10.50 -27.81 -23.61
CA SER A 215 11.56 -28.49 -22.83
C SER A 215 12.99 -27.98 -23.04
N ASP A 216 13.23 -27.07 -23.99
CA ASP A 216 14.59 -26.56 -24.30
C ASP A 216 14.59 -25.02 -24.47
N CYS A 217 14.48 -24.28 -23.37
CA CYS A 217 14.65 -22.81 -23.30
C CYS A 217 16.12 -22.36 -23.59
N ILE A 218 16.92 -23.14 -24.31
CA ILE A 218 18.35 -22.83 -24.55
C ILE A 218 18.70 -22.72 -26.04
N ILE A 219 17.86 -23.13 -26.99
CA ILE A 219 18.26 -23.09 -28.40
C ILE A 219 17.08 -22.77 -29.32
N ASN A 220 16.82 -21.47 -29.49
CA ASN A 220 16.18 -20.78 -30.64
C ASN A 220 15.12 -19.75 -30.19
N HIS A 221 15.52 -18.49 -30.03
CA HIS A 221 14.66 -17.29 -30.17
C HIS A 221 13.32 -17.24 -29.38
N ASP A 222 13.16 -18.00 -28.30
CA ASP A 222 12.00 -17.88 -27.41
C ASP A 222 12.25 -16.85 -26.29
N PHE A 223 11.21 -16.08 -25.97
CA PHE A 223 11.19 -15.09 -24.88
C PHE A 223 11.14 -15.85 -23.54
N CYS A 224 12.30 -16.12 -22.94
CA CYS A 224 12.41 -16.82 -21.66
C CYS A 224 12.64 -15.85 -20.50
N PHE A 225 11.90 -16.01 -19.40
CA PHE A 225 12.20 -15.38 -18.11
C PHE A 225 12.89 -16.42 -17.22
N ASP A 226 14.14 -16.16 -16.81
CA ASP A 226 14.79 -16.89 -15.72
C ASP A 226 14.62 -16.08 -14.43
N ILE A 227 14.06 -16.68 -13.38
CA ILE A 227 13.84 -16.03 -12.08
C ILE A 227 14.52 -16.91 -11.04
N ASP A 228 15.52 -16.37 -10.35
CA ASP A 228 16.23 -17.08 -9.28
C ASP A 228 15.27 -17.34 -8.10
N GLU A 229 15.21 -18.60 -7.65
CA GLU A 229 14.34 -19.03 -6.55
C GLU A 229 15.01 -18.69 -5.22
N ASP A 230 14.78 -17.49 -4.71
CA ASP A 230 15.16 -17.14 -3.34
C ASP A 230 14.20 -17.79 -2.34
N ILE A 231 14.73 -18.69 -1.52
CA ILE A 231 14.04 -19.22 -0.35
C ILE A 231 14.33 -18.29 0.82
N HIS A 232 13.29 -17.64 1.34
CA HIS A 232 13.38 -16.83 2.55
C HIS A 232 13.26 -17.75 3.78
N ASP A 233 14.39 -18.17 4.34
CA ASP A 233 14.46 -19.03 5.53
C ASP A 233 15.09 -18.35 6.76
N GLY A 234 15.41 -17.06 6.65
CA GLY A 234 16.09 -16.28 7.68
C GLY A 234 15.15 -15.82 8.79
N LEU A 235 15.76 -15.46 9.93
CA LEU A 235 15.04 -14.96 11.12
C LEU A 235 14.48 -13.53 10.93
N ALA A 236 15.04 -12.76 10.00
CA ALA A 236 14.77 -11.34 9.81
C ALA A 236 14.73 -10.98 8.32
N ASP A 237 14.02 -11.78 7.53
CA ASP A 237 13.88 -11.57 6.08
C ASP A 237 13.05 -10.34 5.75
N ALA A 238 12.20 -9.90 6.69
CA ALA A 238 11.66 -8.55 6.70
C ALA A 238 12.00 -7.85 8.02
N TYR A 239 12.22 -6.54 7.98
CA TYR A 239 12.43 -5.75 9.19
C TYR A 239 11.95 -4.31 9.05
N SER A 240 11.58 -3.73 10.18
CA SER A 240 10.97 -2.40 10.25
C SER A 240 11.37 -1.72 11.54
N VAL A 241 11.80 -0.46 11.46
CA VAL A 241 12.28 0.34 12.59
C VAL A 241 11.70 1.73 12.55
N ALA A 242 11.40 2.30 13.71
CA ALA A 242 10.92 3.66 13.83
C ALA A 242 11.41 4.34 15.10
N ALA A 243 11.68 5.64 14.99
CA ALA A 243 11.86 6.56 16.10
C ALA A 243 10.73 7.60 16.06
N MET A 244 10.08 7.82 17.19
CA MET A 244 8.95 8.75 17.32
C MET A 244 9.18 9.66 18.51
N TYR A 245 9.05 10.96 18.32
CA TYR A 245 9.16 11.98 19.36
C TYR A 245 7.84 12.72 19.52
N GLU A 246 7.33 12.83 20.73
CA GLU A 246 6.17 13.65 21.05
C GLU A 246 6.41 14.51 22.29
N ASN A 247 6.20 15.82 22.15
CA ASN A 247 6.23 16.74 23.27
C ASN A 247 5.52 18.06 22.94
N ASN A 248 4.72 18.59 23.88
CA ASN A 248 4.11 19.92 23.78
C ASN A 248 3.40 20.22 22.44
N GLY A 249 2.65 19.24 21.92
CA GLY A 249 1.91 19.35 20.66
C GLY A 249 2.73 19.08 19.41
N LEU A 250 4.06 18.95 19.51
CA LEU A 250 4.92 18.49 18.42
C LEU A 250 4.97 16.96 18.40
N TYR A 251 4.80 16.40 17.21
CA TYR A 251 5.10 15.01 16.88
C TYR A 251 6.09 14.98 15.72
N LEU A 252 7.13 14.15 15.84
CA LEU A 252 8.09 13.87 14.78
C LEU A 252 8.30 12.36 14.69
N SER A 253 8.50 11.85 13.49
CA SER A 253 8.87 10.45 13.29
C SER A 253 9.81 10.27 12.11
N ALA A 254 10.65 9.24 12.23
CA ALA A 254 11.46 8.71 11.16
C ALA A 254 11.38 7.19 11.22
N ALA A 255 11.17 6.55 10.08
CA ALA A 255 11.08 5.11 9.98
C ALA A 255 11.74 4.58 8.71
N TYR A 256 12.19 3.34 8.81
CA TYR A 256 12.71 2.56 7.70
C TYR A 256 12.12 1.15 7.75
N GLU A 257 11.79 0.61 6.58
CA GLU A 257 11.21 -0.71 6.43
C GLU A 257 11.77 -1.36 5.18
N SER A 258 12.22 -2.60 5.33
CA SER A 258 12.72 -3.43 4.26
C SER A 258 11.90 -4.70 4.24
N LEU A 259 11.18 -4.93 3.15
CA LEU A 259 10.30 -6.06 2.97
C LEU A 259 10.72 -6.79 1.71
N PRO A 260 10.71 -8.13 1.70
CA PRO A 260 10.80 -8.85 0.44
C PRO A 260 9.57 -8.53 -0.42
N THR A 261 9.74 -8.45 -1.73
CA THR A 261 8.65 -8.16 -2.69
C THR A 261 7.70 -9.32 -2.92
N HIS A 262 7.94 -10.47 -2.27
CA HIS A 262 7.00 -11.58 -2.31
C HIS A 262 5.63 -11.15 -1.78
N SER A 263 4.59 -11.83 -2.25
CA SER A 263 3.21 -11.69 -1.79
C SER A 263 3.09 -11.97 -0.29
N THR A 264 3.55 -11.03 0.54
CA THR A 264 3.05 -10.86 1.90
C THR A 264 1.54 -10.74 1.73
N SER A 265 0.80 -11.48 2.55
CA SER A 265 -0.65 -11.66 2.58
C SER A 265 -1.45 -10.34 2.60
N TRP A 266 -1.38 -9.55 1.53
CA TRP A 266 -2.36 -8.57 1.14
C TRP A 266 -3.52 -9.37 0.57
N GLY A 267 -4.65 -9.35 1.29
CA GLY A 267 -5.85 -10.04 0.86
C GLY A 267 -6.23 -9.67 -0.58
N GLY A 268 -6.26 -10.68 -1.44
CA GLY A 268 -7.13 -10.81 -2.61
C GLY A 268 -7.25 -9.61 -3.54
N PHE A 269 -6.38 -9.56 -4.54
CA PHE A 269 -6.80 -9.12 -5.87
C PHE A 269 -7.53 -10.29 -6.53
N ASP A 270 -8.83 -10.14 -6.76
CA ASP A 270 -9.60 -11.02 -7.63
C ASP A 270 -9.42 -10.54 -9.08
N GLY A 271 -9.06 -11.46 -9.98
CA GLY A 271 -9.62 -11.44 -11.33
C GLY A 271 -8.69 -11.22 -12.53
N SER A 272 -7.51 -10.59 -12.41
CA SER A 272 -6.62 -10.41 -13.56
C SER A 272 -5.18 -10.78 -13.24
N SER A 273 -4.81 -11.98 -13.68
CA SER A 273 -3.48 -12.56 -13.60
C SER A 273 -2.43 -11.70 -14.33
N PHE A 274 -1.71 -10.87 -13.58
CA PHE A 274 -0.26 -10.88 -13.67
C PHE A 274 0.24 -11.65 -12.45
N SER A 275 0.29 -12.97 -12.60
CA SER A 275 0.87 -13.88 -11.63
C SER A 275 2.37 -13.59 -11.50
N SER A 276 2.82 -13.23 -10.30
CA SER A 276 4.20 -13.32 -9.80
C SER A 276 5.29 -12.70 -10.69
N LEU A 277 5.56 -11.41 -10.47
CA LEU A 277 6.82 -10.75 -10.84
C LEU A 277 7.87 -10.94 -9.70
N PRO A 278 9.18 -10.84 -9.98
CA PRO A 278 10.22 -11.68 -9.35
C PRO A 278 10.58 -11.36 -7.89
N THR A 279 11.40 -12.26 -7.33
CA THR A 279 12.12 -12.15 -6.06
C THR A 279 12.89 -10.84 -5.97
N GLY A 280 12.71 -10.11 -4.87
CA GLY A 280 13.35 -8.83 -4.70
C GLY A 280 13.04 -8.19 -3.37
N GLN A 281 13.37 -6.90 -3.25
CA GLN A 281 13.35 -6.16 -2.00
C GLN A 281 12.70 -4.79 -2.20
N GLN A 282 11.83 -4.43 -1.28
CA GLN A 282 11.20 -3.13 -1.17
C GLN A 282 11.75 -2.42 0.06
N ASP A 283 12.52 -1.36 -0.19
CA ASP A 283 13.06 -0.48 0.84
C ASP A 283 12.26 0.82 0.90
N LYS A 284 11.91 1.24 2.11
CA LYS A 284 11.06 2.42 2.32
C LYS A 284 11.59 3.26 3.46
N TYR A 285 11.70 4.56 3.23
CA TYR A 285 11.98 5.56 4.24
C TYR A 285 10.73 6.42 4.45
N ARG A 286 10.40 6.77 5.69
CA ARG A 286 9.29 7.69 5.97
C ARG A 286 9.65 8.70 7.03
N LEU A 287 9.30 9.95 6.76
CA LEU A 287 9.37 11.05 7.72
C LEU A 287 7.96 11.57 7.99
N GLY A 288 7.64 11.77 9.26
CA GLY A 288 6.36 12.32 9.69
C GLY A 288 6.57 13.52 10.61
N ALA A 289 5.74 14.54 10.46
CA ALA A 289 5.70 15.67 11.37
C ALA A 289 4.25 16.10 11.61
N GLY A 290 3.95 16.48 12.86
CA GLY A 290 2.66 17.03 13.23
C GLY A 290 2.83 18.10 14.29
N TYR A 291 2.05 19.17 14.20
CA TYR A 291 2.01 20.19 15.26
C TYR A 291 0.58 20.59 15.56
N THR A 292 0.20 20.52 16.82
CA THR A 292 -1.09 21.00 17.32
C THR A 292 -0.91 22.31 18.07
N MET A 293 -1.50 23.38 17.51
CA MET A 293 -1.58 24.70 18.11
C MET A 293 -3.03 25.06 18.40
N ASN A 294 -3.40 25.00 19.68
CA ASN A 294 -4.79 25.18 20.14
C ASN A 294 -5.73 24.19 19.44
N ASN A 295 -6.59 24.69 18.56
CA ASN A 295 -7.60 23.92 17.85
C ASN A 295 -7.15 23.47 16.45
N LEU A 296 -5.99 23.93 15.98
CA LEU A 296 -5.45 23.62 14.67
C LEU A 296 -4.33 22.60 14.80
N THR A 297 -4.44 21.49 14.08
CA THR A 297 -3.37 20.52 13.87
C THR A 297 -2.96 20.54 12.41
N ILE A 298 -1.66 20.59 12.13
CA ILE A 298 -1.09 20.44 10.79
C ILE A 298 -0.19 19.21 10.81
N ASN A 299 -0.32 18.33 9.82
CA ASN A 299 0.52 17.16 9.67
C ASN A 299 1.18 17.14 8.29
N GLY A 300 2.32 16.49 8.19
CA GLY A 300 3.02 16.20 6.95
C GLY A 300 3.64 14.80 7.03
N VAL A 301 3.58 14.07 5.93
CA VAL A 301 4.21 12.77 5.75
C VAL A 301 4.93 12.77 4.41
N TYR A 302 6.15 12.25 4.37
CA TYR A 302 6.91 11.99 3.15
C TYR A 302 7.44 10.57 3.19
N GLU A 303 7.31 9.84 2.09
CA GLU A 303 7.86 8.50 1.87
C GLU A 303 8.71 8.51 0.59
N ASN A 304 9.89 7.92 0.70
CA ASN A 304 10.66 7.48 -0.47
C ASN A 304 10.70 5.96 -0.43
N ARG A 305 10.51 5.33 -1.59
CA ARG A 305 10.41 3.88 -1.72
C ARG A 305 11.10 3.40 -2.98
N THR A 306 11.97 2.41 -2.84
CA THR A 306 12.57 1.70 -3.96
C THR A 306 12.10 0.24 -3.91
N ARG A 307 11.72 -0.30 -5.06
CA ARG A 307 11.36 -1.71 -5.26
C ARG A 307 12.27 -2.30 -6.30
N ASP A 308 13.14 -3.19 -5.86
CA ASP A 308 13.89 -4.07 -6.72
C ASP A 308 13.02 -5.30 -7.01
N PHE A 309 12.72 -5.54 -8.28
CA PHE A 309 11.97 -6.70 -8.73
C PHE A 309 12.90 -7.81 -9.23
N GLY A 310 14.22 -7.70 -9.05
CA GLY A 310 15.19 -8.65 -9.56
C GLY A 310 15.54 -8.43 -11.04
N SER A 311 16.21 -9.41 -11.63
CA SER A 311 16.61 -9.40 -13.04
C SER A 311 15.58 -10.11 -13.91
N ILE A 312 15.31 -9.55 -15.08
CA ILE A 312 14.57 -10.17 -16.18
C ILE A 312 15.56 -10.42 -17.30
N SER A 313 15.77 -11.68 -17.69
CA SER A 313 16.56 -12.00 -18.89
C SER A 313 15.70 -11.78 -20.14
N VAL A 314 16.16 -10.96 -21.09
CA VAL A 314 15.54 -10.81 -22.43
C VAL A 314 16.64 -11.01 -23.47
N PHE A 315 16.45 -11.96 -24.40
CA PHE A 315 17.43 -12.31 -25.44
C PHE A 315 18.85 -12.58 -24.89
N GLU A 316 18.96 -13.37 -23.81
CA GLU A 316 20.24 -13.68 -23.12
C GLU A 316 20.90 -12.48 -22.39
N TYR A 317 20.21 -11.35 -22.23
CA TYR A 317 20.67 -10.20 -21.45
C TYR A 317 19.83 -10.00 -20.18
N ASP A 318 20.48 -10.06 -19.02
CA ASP A 318 19.84 -9.75 -17.73
C ASP A 318 19.60 -8.26 -17.58
N GLN A 319 18.33 -7.87 -17.40
CA GLN A 319 17.89 -6.50 -17.16
C GLN A 319 17.36 -6.37 -15.74
N LYS A 320 17.98 -5.50 -14.94
CA LYS A 320 17.45 -5.17 -13.62
C LYS A 320 16.16 -4.35 -13.77
N LEU A 321 15.12 -4.74 -13.04
CA LEU A 321 13.86 -4.01 -12.97
C LEU A 321 13.72 -3.35 -11.60
N GLU A 322 13.74 -2.02 -11.56
CA GLU A 322 13.64 -1.24 -10.32
C GLU A 322 12.60 -0.13 -10.47
N ALA A 323 11.70 0.00 -9.47
CA ALA A 323 10.78 1.13 -9.37
C ALA A 323 11.14 2.01 -8.18
N ASP A 324 11.24 3.31 -8.41
CA ASP A 324 11.35 4.32 -7.36
C ASP A 324 10.01 5.05 -7.20
N SER A 325 9.71 5.49 -5.98
CA SER A 325 8.55 6.31 -5.69
C SER A 325 8.85 7.39 -4.66
N ASP A 326 8.33 8.59 -4.90
CA ASP A 326 8.34 9.72 -3.98
C ASP A 326 6.91 10.14 -3.68
N ILE A 327 6.53 10.10 -2.40
CA ILE A 327 5.14 10.24 -1.98
C ILE A 327 5.08 11.23 -0.84
N TRP A 328 4.14 12.16 -0.87
CA TRP A 328 3.94 13.09 0.23
C TRP A 328 2.48 13.46 0.44
N GLN A 329 2.15 13.82 1.68
CA GLN A 329 0.84 14.34 2.06
C GLN A 329 1.02 15.44 3.12
N VAL A 330 0.23 16.49 2.99
CA VAL A 330 0.03 17.51 4.03
C VAL A 330 -1.43 17.52 4.42
N SER A 331 -1.72 17.61 5.71
CA SER A 331 -3.10 17.66 6.20
C SER A 331 -3.30 18.70 7.30
N ALA A 332 -4.52 19.18 7.42
CA ALA A 332 -4.92 20.13 8.45
C ALA A 332 -6.23 19.70 9.10
N VAL A 333 -6.31 19.81 10.42
CA VAL A 333 -7.52 19.55 11.21
C VAL A 333 -7.81 20.76 12.07
N TYR A 334 -8.99 21.37 11.91
CA TYR A 334 -9.46 22.45 12.75
C TYR A 334 -10.67 22.02 13.58
N THR A 335 -10.51 22.02 14.90
CA THR A 335 -11.55 21.61 15.85
C THR A 335 -12.36 22.80 16.36
N PHE A 336 -13.69 22.66 16.40
CA PHE A 336 -14.60 23.70 16.90
C PHE A 336 -15.80 23.06 17.59
N GLY A 337 -15.91 23.29 18.90
CA GLY A 337 -16.90 22.61 19.73
C GLY A 337 -16.72 21.10 19.64
N ASN A 338 -17.77 20.39 19.21
CA ASN A 338 -17.76 18.94 19.04
C ASN A 338 -17.43 18.50 17.60
N SER A 339 -17.10 19.43 16.71
CA SER A 339 -16.85 19.16 15.29
C SER A 339 -15.40 19.42 14.89
N ALA A 340 -14.99 18.84 13.77
CA ALA A 340 -13.70 19.15 13.15
C ALA A 340 -13.84 19.21 11.62
N LEU A 341 -13.21 20.23 11.03
CA LEU A 341 -12.96 20.31 9.59
C LEU A 341 -11.59 19.71 9.31
N LYS A 342 -11.49 18.87 8.28
CA LYS A 342 -10.28 18.15 7.88
C LYS A 342 -10.01 18.42 6.41
N LEU A 343 -8.75 18.65 6.08
CA LEU A 343 -8.24 18.81 4.72
C LEU A 343 -6.99 17.96 4.57
N ALA A 344 -6.82 17.30 3.44
CA ALA A 344 -5.57 16.65 3.05
C ALA A 344 -5.31 16.89 1.57
N TYR A 345 -4.04 17.05 1.23
CA TYR A 345 -3.54 17.14 -0.14
C TYR A 345 -2.22 16.41 -0.22
N GLY A 346 -1.96 15.73 -1.32
CA GLY A 346 -0.75 14.95 -1.49
C GLY A 346 -0.59 14.44 -2.90
N GLN A 347 0.63 14.05 -3.21
CA GLN A 347 1.02 13.51 -4.49
C GLN A 347 1.92 12.29 -4.32
N GLY A 348 1.94 11.43 -5.33
CA GLY A 348 2.83 10.29 -5.41
C GLY A 348 3.33 10.11 -6.82
N ASP A 349 4.65 10.14 -6.98
CA ASP A 349 5.32 9.88 -8.24
C ASP A 349 5.97 8.50 -8.20
N MET A 350 6.01 7.82 -9.33
CA MET A 350 6.68 6.53 -9.51
C MET A 350 7.38 6.50 -10.86
N SER A 351 8.57 5.93 -10.90
CA SER A 351 9.29 5.65 -12.14
C SER A 351 9.82 4.22 -12.11
N LEU A 352 9.72 3.53 -13.23
CA LEU A 352 10.22 2.18 -13.46
C LEU A 352 10.95 2.18 -14.80
N ALA A 353 12.21 1.78 -14.80
CA ALA A 353 13.00 1.71 -16.02
C ALA A 353 13.52 0.28 -16.22
N MET A 354 13.55 -0.17 -17.48
CA MET A 354 14.35 -1.31 -17.91
C MET A 354 15.49 -0.81 -18.80
N SER A 355 16.72 -1.22 -18.49
CA SER A 355 17.87 -0.88 -19.34
C SER A 355 17.76 -1.57 -20.70
N GLY A 356 18.27 -0.92 -21.74
CA GLY A 356 18.21 -1.45 -23.10
C GLY A 356 19.19 -2.57 -23.38
N SER A 357 18.75 -3.55 -24.17
CA SER A 357 19.61 -4.57 -24.79
C SER A 357 20.01 -4.14 -26.20
N ASN A 358 21.26 -4.42 -26.60
CA ASN A 358 21.69 -4.24 -27.98
C ASN A 358 21.07 -5.35 -28.81
N LEU A 359 20.12 -5.01 -29.70
CA LEU A 359 19.38 -6.01 -30.46
C LEU A 359 20.17 -6.48 -31.69
N GLY A 360 20.99 -5.63 -32.31
CA GLY A 360 21.82 -6.01 -33.45
C GLY A 360 21.03 -6.55 -34.65
N GLU A 361 19.73 -6.25 -34.71
CA GLU A 361 18.77 -6.73 -35.69
C GLU A 361 18.55 -5.65 -36.76
N THR A 362 18.70 -6.04 -38.03
CA THR A 362 18.40 -5.18 -39.17
C THR A 362 16.89 -5.13 -39.39
N TYR A 363 16.30 -3.95 -39.29
CA TYR A 363 14.87 -3.73 -39.55
C TYR A 363 14.62 -3.22 -40.97
N SER A 364 13.47 -3.61 -41.55
CA SER A 364 12.99 -3.04 -42.81
C SER A 364 11.49 -2.76 -42.77
N ALA A 365 11.12 -1.48 -42.64
CA ALA A 365 9.76 -1.02 -42.89
C ALA A 365 9.72 0.40 -43.44
N PHE A 366 8.56 0.77 -43.99
CA PHE A 366 8.30 2.08 -44.59
C PHE A 366 9.32 2.52 -45.66
N GLY A 367 10.05 1.58 -46.26
CA GLY A 367 11.04 1.86 -47.30
C GLY A 367 12.45 2.19 -46.80
N TYR A 368 12.70 2.08 -45.50
CA TYR A 368 14.01 2.30 -44.86
C TYR A 368 14.66 0.96 -44.47
N THR A 369 15.98 0.92 -44.39
CA THR A 369 16.75 -0.25 -43.95
C THR A 369 17.86 0.23 -43.02
N GLY A 370 17.85 -0.26 -41.78
CA GLY A 370 18.78 0.17 -40.75
C GLY A 370 18.90 -0.86 -39.64
N ASP A 371 19.84 -0.63 -38.72
CA ASP A 371 20.07 -1.48 -37.56
C ASP A 371 19.46 -0.84 -36.30
N LEU A 372 18.78 -1.65 -35.48
CA LEU A 372 18.31 -1.23 -34.16
C LEU A 372 19.42 -1.48 -33.11
N ASP A 373 19.89 -0.40 -32.51
CA ASP A 373 21.04 -0.40 -31.60
C ASP A 373 20.61 -0.59 -30.13
N ALA A 374 19.43 -0.11 -29.73
CA ALA A 374 18.91 -0.29 -28.36
C ALA A 374 17.38 -0.10 -28.30
N ALA A 375 16.69 -0.90 -27.49
CA ALA A 375 15.31 -0.67 -27.07
C ALA A 375 15.26 -0.13 -25.63
N LYS A 376 14.37 0.80 -25.32
CA LYS A 376 14.15 1.34 -23.97
C LYS A 376 12.70 1.20 -23.58
N LEU A 377 12.46 0.78 -22.33
CA LEU A 377 11.14 0.78 -21.73
C LEU A 377 11.15 1.64 -20.46
N ASP A 378 10.39 2.73 -20.49
CA ASP A 378 10.15 3.59 -19.34
C ASP A 378 8.67 3.56 -18.97
N ARG A 379 8.38 3.30 -17.69
CA ARG A 379 7.03 3.49 -17.12
C ARG A 379 7.09 4.52 -16.01
N TYR A 380 6.11 5.39 -15.96
CA TYR A 380 6.00 6.37 -14.89
C TYR A 380 4.56 6.48 -14.45
N GLY A 381 4.36 6.91 -13.21
CA GLY A 381 3.05 7.13 -12.65
C GLY A 381 3.04 8.38 -11.79
N GLU A 382 2.01 9.20 -11.95
CA GLU A 382 1.77 10.36 -11.11
C GLU A 382 0.38 10.23 -10.50
N GLN A 383 0.24 10.60 -9.23
CA GLN A 383 -1.03 10.58 -8.53
C GLN A 383 -1.19 11.86 -7.73
N GLU A 384 -2.36 12.49 -7.80
CA GLU A 384 -2.71 13.69 -7.05
C GLU A 384 -4.05 13.51 -6.34
N VAL A 385 -4.10 13.83 -5.05
CA VAL A 385 -5.29 13.62 -4.23
C VAL A 385 -5.60 14.82 -3.36
N ILE A 386 -6.87 15.19 -3.34
CA ILE A 386 -7.44 16.16 -2.42
C ILE A 386 -8.61 15.57 -1.65
N SER A 387 -8.61 15.75 -0.33
CA SER A 387 -9.70 15.28 0.54
C SER A 387 -10.17 16.39 1.48
N VAL A 388 -11.49 16.52 1.60
CA VAL A 388 -12.15 17.41 2.57
C VAL A 388 -13.16 16.63 3.39
N GLY A 389 -13.20 16.87 4.69
CA GLY A 389 -14.14 16.20 5.57
C GLY A 389 -14.60 17.04 6.74
N LEU A 390 -15.84 16.80 7.16
CA LEU A 390 -16.42 17.34 8.37
C LEU A 390 -16.82 16.18 9.27
N GLU A 391 -16.37 16.18 10.52
CA GLU A 391 -16.85 15.25 11.54
C GLU A 391 -17.60 15.98 12.66
N HIS A 392 -18.53 15.26 13.30
CA HIS A 392 -19.24 15.69 14.50
C HIS A 392 -19.29 14.58 15.54
N ASN A 393 -18.78 14.86 16.74
CA ASN A 393 -18.76 13.94 17.87
C ASN A 393 -20.01 14.13 18.73
N PHE A 394 -20.89 13.12 18.75
CA PHE A 394 -22.03 13.09 19.68
C PHE A 394 -21.59 12.71 21.10
N SER A 395 -20.52 11.92 21.21
CA SER A 395 -19.88 11.54 22.46
C SER A 395 -18.40 11.24 22.23
N LYS A 396 -17.69 10.85 23.29
CA LYS A 396 -16.31 10.34 23.17
C LYS A 396 -16.19 9.04 22.35
N ARG A 397 -17.30 8.35 22.11
CA ARG A 397 -17.37 7.03 21.49
C ARG A 397 -18.16 7.00 20.18
N THR A 398 -18.97 8.02 19.90
CA THR A 398 -19.85 8.04 18.73
C THR A 398 -19.67 9.32 17.95
N LYS A 399 -19.36 9.20 16.66
CA LYS A 399 -19.26 10.32 15.73
C LYS A 399 -19.90 10.00 14.39
N VAL A 400 -20.22 11.04 13.64
CA VAL A 400 -20.58 10.97 12.23
C VAL A 400 -19.63 11.84 11.43
N TYR A 401 -19.49 11.53 10.15
CA TYR A 401 -18.73 12.36 9.22
C TYR A 401 -19.41 12.42 7.85
N ALA A 402 -19.08 13.47 7.11
CA ALA A 402 -19.24 13.55 5.67
C ALA A 402 -17.88 13.97 5.09
N LEU A 403 -17.45 13.36 4.01
CA LEU A 403 -16.21 13.70 3.32
C LEU A 403 -16.38 13.57 1.81
N TYR A 404 -15.49 14.24 1.10
CA TYR A 404 -15.29 14.11 -0.33
C TYR A 404 -13.80 13.97 -0.59
N THR A 405 -13.43 13.06 -1.48
CA THR A 405 -12.06 12.88 -1.95
C THR A 405 -12.06 12.72 -3.45
N MET A 406 -11.09 13.37 -4.10
CA MET A 406 -10.83 13.27 -5.52
C MET A 406 -9.40 12.78 -5.67
N GLN A 407 -9.21 11.78 -6.50
CA GLN A 407 -7.93 11.18 -6.83
C GLN A 407 -7.80 11.12 -8.34
N GLU A 408 -6.74 11.72 -8.86
CA GLU A 408 -6.34 11.62 -10.25
C GLU A 408 -5.04 10.81 -10.30
N ALA A 409 -4.93 9.92 -11.27
CA ALA A 409 -3.74 9.13 -11.53
C ALA A 409 -3.48 9.06 -13.03
N ASP A 410 -2.21 9.22 -13.41
CA ASP A 410 -1.73 9.01 -14.77
C ASP A 410 -0.63 7.95 -14.74
N LEU A 411 -0.68 6.98 -15.66
CA LEU A 411 0.33 5.96 -15.84
C LEU A 411 0.83 6.01 -17.27
N GLY A 412 2.06 6.46 -17.45
CA GLY A 412 2.74 6.53 -18.73
C GLY A 412 3.60 5.31 -19.04
N PHE A 413 3.71 5.01 -20.32
CA PHE A 413 4.54 3.97 -20.93
C PHE A 413 5.21 4.58 -22.17
N ASN A 414 6.54 4.50 -22.24
CA ASN A 414 7.29 4.78 -23.46
C ASN A 414 8.09 3.53 -23.83
N ASP A 415 7.91 3.05 -25.04
CA ASP A 415 8.80 2.07 -25.67
C ASP A 415 9.39 2.69 -26.93
N SER A 416 10.71 2.68 -27.03
CA SER A 416 11.39 3.24 -28.19
C SER A 416 12.63 2.44 -28.56
N ALA A 417 12.89 2.38 -29.86
CA ALA A 417 14.06 1.76 -30.42
C ALA A 417 14.86 2.78 -31.24
N GLN A 418 16.16 2.86 -30.97
CA GLN A 418 17.08 3.75 -31.66
C GLN A 418 17.77 2.98 -32.78
N GLY A 419 17.99 3.61 -33.92
CA GLY A 419 18.72 3.00 -35.03
C GLY A 419 19.40 3.99 -35.96
N THR A 420 20.11 3.44 -36.94
CA THR A 420 20.76 4.23 -38.00
C THR A 420 20.31 3.74 -39.37
N ASP A 421 19.89 4.67 -40.24
CA ASP A 421 19.53 4.39 -41.63
C ASP A 421 20.70 4.74 -42.56
N ASP A 422 20.90 3.91 -43.59
CA ASP A 422 21.93 4.04 -44.63
C ASP A 422 21.62 5.20 -45.60
N GLY A 423 21.47 6.42 -45.07
CA GLY A 423 21.21 7.62 -45.87
C GLY A 423 20.62 8.81 -45.12
N ALA A 424 19.91 8.58 -44.00
CA ALA A 424 19.22 9.63 -43.24
C ALA A 424 19.87 9.98 -41.88
N GLY A 425 20.79 9.16 -41.35
CA GLY A 425 21.40 9.37 -40.03
C GLY A 425 20.64 8.64 -38.91
N PRO A 426 20.83 9.04 -37.63
CA PRO A 426 20.15 8.39 -36.50
C PRO A 426 18.66 8.72 -36.49
N PHE A 427 17.85 7.72 -36.12
CA PHE A 427 16.42 7.87 -35.93
C PHE A 427 15.96 7.10 -34.69
N ASP A 428 14.86 7.55 -34.07
CA ASP A 428 14.15 6.81 -33.05
C ASP A 428 12.74 6.47 -33.56
N VAL A 429 12.29 5.24 -33.35
CA VAL A 429 10.88 4.87 -33.53
C VAL A 429 10.33 4.48 -32.17
N GLY A 430 9.11 4.88 -31.87
CA GLY A 430 8.55 4.57 -30.56
C GLY A 430 7.04 4.67 -30.46
N VAL A 431 6.57 4.23 -29.30
CA VAL A 431 5.18 4.29 -28.86
C VAL A 431 5.16 4.96 -27.51
N ASP A 432 4.40 6.05 -27.41
CA ASP A 432 3.96 6.60 -26.15
C ASP A 432 2.56 6.09 -25.85
N ALA A 433 2.31 5.61 -24.65
CA ALA A 433 0.98 5.33 -24.15
C ALA A 433 0.79 5.90 -22.76
N HIS A 434 -0.42 6.34 -22.43
CA HIS A 434 -0.78 6.75 -21.09
C HIS A 434 -2.19 6.27 -20.75
N LEU A 435 -2.42 6.01 -19.46
CA LEU A 435 -3.70 5.64 -18.86
C LEU A 435 -4.01 6.66 -17.78
N THR A 436 -5.10 7.41 -17.94
CA THR A 436 -5.60 8.33 -16.92
C THR A 436 -6.74 7.66 -16.16
N ALA A 437 -6.77 7.88 -14.86
CA ALA A 437 -7.83 7.42 -13.98
C ALA A 437 -8.23 8.51 -12.99
N GLU A 438 -9.53 8.73 -12.86
CA GLU A 438 -10.11 9.67 -11.90
C GLU A 438 -11.04 8.89 -10.97
N ASN A 439 -10.98 9.16 -9.67
CA ASN A 439 -11.88 8.62 -8.66
C ASN A 439 -12.38 9.75 -7.75
N ASP A 440 -13.66 10.05 -7.88
CA ASP A 440 -14.39 10.99 -7.04
C ASP A 440 -15.30 10.24 -6.07
N THR A 441 -15.01 10.32 -4.77
CA THR A 441 -15.79 9.64 -3.75
C THR A 441 -16.36 10.61 -2.72
N PHE A 442 -17.69 10.67 -2.62
CA PHE A 442 -18.42 11.26 -1.51
C PHE A 442 -18.81 10.17 -0.50
N SER A 443 -18.48 10.36 0.78
CA SER A 443 -18.75 9.36 1.83
C SER A 443 -19.41 10.01 3.03
N MET A 444 -20.51 9.39 3.52
CA MET A 444 -21.14 9.72 4.79
C MET A 444 -21.12 8.51 5.71
N GLY A 445 -20.51 8.65 6.88
CA GLY A 445 -20.34 7.52 7.78
C GLY A 445 -20.62 7.80 9.25
N MET A 446 -20.74 6.71 10.00
CA MET A 446 -20.89 6.70 11.45
C MET A 446 -19.88 5.76 12.06
N ILE A 447 -19.29 6.19 13.18
CA ILE A 447 -18.30 5.42 13.93
C ILE A 447 -18.78 5.32 15.37
N HIS A 448 -18.80 4.11 15.91
CA HIS A 448 -19.04 3.81 17.31
C HIS A 448 -17.95 2.88 17.88
N SER A 449 -17.24 3.34 18.90
CA SER A 449 -16.28 2.52 19.65
C SER A 449 -16.86 2.07 20.99
N PHE A 450 -16.64 0.82 21.39
CA PHE A 450 -17.19 0.24 22.62
C PHE A 450 -16.14 -0.32 23.57
#